data_AF-A0AAD6JQT7-F1
#
_entry.id   AF-A0AAD6JQT7-F1
#
_cell.length_a   1.000
_cell.length_b   1.000
_cell.length_c   1.000
_cell.angle_alpha   90.00
_cell.angle_beta   90.00
_cell.angle_gamma   90.00
#
_symmetry.space_group_name_H-M   'P 1'
#
loop_
_entity.id
_entity.type
_entity.pdbx_description
1 polymer ?
#
loop_
_entity_poly.entity_id
_entity_poly.type
_entity_poly.pdbx_seq_one_letter_code
_entity_poly.pdbx_strand_id
1 'polypeptide(L)'
;MIVQNGVWAAFKTDTRIAASLLRLHFHDCFVNGCDASILLDDTIDFRGEKNAFPNRNSARGYEQENLSFCQEGLIILFHFGRKDGFTASEKAANEQLPSPIEPLENITAKFTSKGLDMKDVVVLSGAHTIGFAQCFYLQEEAV
;
A
#
# COMPACT_ATOMS: atom_id res chain seq x y z
N MET A 1 -19.87 -7.78 11.86
CA MET A 1 -19.08 -8.05 10.64
C MET A 1 -17.70 -8.55 11.08
N ILE A 2 -17.31 -9.77 10.69
CA ILE A 2 -16.09 -10.46 11.19
C ILE A 2 -14.84 -9.58 10.98
N VAL A 3 -14.73 -9.02 9.77
CA VAL A 3 -13.68 -8.09 9.35
C VAL A 3 -13.55 -6.86 10.26
N GLN A 4 -14.64 -6.13 10.49
CA GLN A 4 -14.64 -4.91 11.31
C GLN A 4 -14.14 -5.24 12.72
N ASN A 5 -14.65 -6.32 13.31
CA ASN A 5 -14.26 -6.71 14.66
C ASN A 5 -12.77 -7.02 14.77
N GLY A 6 -12.20 -7.67 13.76
CA GLY A 6 -10.76 -7.91 13.69
C GLY A 6 -9.95 -6.61 13.61
N VAL A 7 -10.38 -5.64 12.79
CA VAL A 7 -9.60 -4.39 12.58
C VAL A 7 -9.65 -3.58 13.85
N TRP A 8 -10.83 -3.48 14.46
CA TRP A 8 -11.00 -2.82 15.74
C TRP A 8 -10.19 -3.49 16.85
N ALA A 9 -10.05 -4.81 16.84
CA ALA A 9 -9.19 -5.51 17.79
C ALA A 9 -7.71 -5.16 17.57
N ALA A 10 -7.23 -5.18 16.32
CA ALA A 10 -5.85 -4.82 15.98
C ALA A 10 -5.55 -3.34 16.28
N PHE A 11 -6.51 -2.45 16.01
CA PHE A 11 -6.40 -1.01 16.25
C PHE A 11 -6.29 -0.67 17.75
N LYS A 12 -7.01 -1.40 18.60
CA LYS A 12 -6.89 -1.25 20.06
C LYS A 12 -5.51 -1.61 20.58
N THR A 13 -4.81 -2.52 19.91
CA THR A 13 -3.44 -2.90 20.27
C THR A 13 -2.40 -1.98 19.63
N ASP A 14 -2.58 -1.62 18.36
CA ASP A 14 -1.70 -0.70 17.63
C ASP A 14 -2.51 0.22 16.73
N THR A 15 -2.63 1.50 17.13
CA THR A 15 -3.36 2.52 16.38
C THR A 15 -2.77 2.78 14.99
N ARG A 16 -1.50 2.39 14.76
CA ARG A 16 -0.78 2.56 13.49
C ARG A 16 -1.20 1.53 12.45
N ILE A 17 -1.96 0.49 12.83
CA ILE A 17 -2.39 -0.54 11.90
C ILE A 17 -3.28 0.03 10.80
N ALA A 18 -4.07 1.07 11.10
CA ALA A 18 -4.91 1.75 10.13
C ALA A 18 -4.11 2.31 8.94
N ALA A 19 -3.08 3.11 9.22
CA ALA A 19 -2.20 3.66 8.19
C ALA A 19 -1.41 2.57 7.46
N SER A 20 -1.05 1.50 8.16
CA SER A 20 -0.28 0.39 7.59
C SER A 20 -1.10 -0.43 6.59
N LEU A 21 -2.35 -0.74 6.93
CA LEU A 21 -3.29 -1.43 6.03
C LEU A 21 -3.68 -0.57 4.84
N LEU A 22 -3.90 0.74 5.05
CA LEU A 22 -4.15 1.68 3.95
C LEU A 22 -2.97 1.70 2.97
N ARG A 23 -1.74 1.77 3.48
CA ARG A 23 -0.53 1.68 2.67
C ARG A 23 -0.42 0.33 1.96
N LEU A 24 -0.68 -0.78 2.65
CA LEU A 24 -0.62 -2.12 2.06
C LEU A 24 -1.62 -2.26 0.89
N HIS A 25 -2.83 -1.71 1.04
CA HIS A 25 -3.82 -1.68 -0.03
C HIS A 25 -3.39 -0.81 -1.22
N PHE A 26 -2.80 0.36 -0.96
CA PHE A 26 -2.22 1.18 -2.03
C PHE A 26 -1.16 0.40 -2.80
N HIS A 27 -0.21 -0.22 -2.08
CA HIS A 27 0.89 -0.97 -2.70
C HIS A 27 0.40 -2.19 -3.51
N ASP A 28 -0.62 -2.91 -3.01
CA ASP A 28 -1.31 -3.98 -3.75
C ASP A 28 -1.86 -3.45 -5.08
N CYS A 29 -2.78 -2.49 -5.01
CA CYS A 29 -3.43 -1.95 -6.21
C CYS A 29 -2.50 -1.29 -7.22
N PHE A 30 -1.39 -0.71 -6.75
CA PHE A 30 -0.43 -0.04 -7.62
C PHE A 30 0.43 -1.02 -8.41
N VAL A 31 0.61 -2.26 -7.95
CA VAL A 31 1.48 -3.25 -8.60
C VAL A 31 0.60 -4.29 -9.28
N ASN A 32 0.50 -4.23 -10.61
CA ASN A 32 -0.30 -5.15 -11.44
C ASN A 32 -1.81 -5.30 -11.09
N GLY A 33 -2.33 -4.58 -10.10
CA GLY A 33 -3.74 -4.51 -9.75
C GLY A 33 -4.01 -4.99 -8.32
N CYS A 34 -5.26 -4.86 -7.86
CA CYS A 34 -5.62 -5.25 -6.49
C CYS A 34 -5.93 -6.76 -6.41
N ASP A 35 -4.91 -7.60 -6.46
CA ASP A 35 -5.02 -9.07 -6.47
C ASP A 35 -4.33 -9.74 -5.28
N ALA A 36 -3.95 -8.99 -4.24
CA ALA A 36 -3.26 -9.51 -3.06
C ALA A 36 -1.88 -10.14 -3.35
N SER A 37 -1.26 -9.85 -4.50
CA SER A 37 0.08 -10.35 -4.84
C SER A 37 1.14 -9.94 -3.81
N ILE A 38 0.98 -8.77 -3.18
CA ILE A 38 1.89 -8.28 -2.12
C ILE A 38 1.93 -9.16 -0.86
N LEU A 39 0.90 -9.98 -0.63
CA LEU A 39 0.82 -10.89 0.50
C LEU A 39 1.59 -12.20 0.24
N LEU A 40 1.91 -12.50 -1.02
CA LEU A 40 2.63 -13.72 -1.39
C LEU A 40 4.09 -13.64 -0.93
N ASP A 41 4.54 -14.70 -0.27
CA ASP A 41 5.94 -14.90 0.08
C ASP A 41 6.76 -15.39 -1.11
N ASP A 42 8.08 -15.28 -0.99
CA ASP A 42 9.01 -15.81 -2.00
C ASP A 42 8.80 -17.33 -2.19
N THR A 43 8.82 -17.76 -3.44
CA THR A 43 8.78 -19.17 -3.82
C THR A 43 10.02 -19.53 -4.66
N ILE A 44 10.14 -20.80 -5.05
CA ILE A 44 11.18 -21.22 -5.99
C ILE A 44 11.00 -20.60 -7.38
N ASP A 45 9.77 -20.27 -7.76
CA ASP A 45 9.42 -19.84 -9.12
C ASP A 45 9.38 -18.31 -9.26
N PHE A 46 9.11 -17.56 -8.18
CA PHE A 46 9.07 -16.10 -8.19
C PHE A 46 9.53 -15.48 -6.88
N ARG A 47 10.00 -14.23 -6.98
CA ARG A 47 10.28 -13.37 -5.83
C ARG A 47 9.06 -12.51 -5.51
N GLY A 48 8.61 -12.57 -4.27
CA GLY A 48 7.51 -11.81 -3.75
C GLY A 48 7.79 -10.31 -3.70
N GLU A 49 6.73 -9.52 -3.62
CA GLU A 49 6.85 -8.07 -3.57
C GLU A 49 7.34 -7.55 -2.22
N LYS A 50 7.25 -8.36 -1.16
CA LYS A 50 7.70 -8.00 0.20
C LYS A 50 9.17 -7.57 0.25
N ASN A 51 9.99 -8.12 -0.65
CA ASN A 51 11.43 -7.85 -0.72
C ASN A 51 11.80 -6.67 -1.62
N ALA A 52 10.84 -6.08 -2.34
CA ALA A 52 11.06 -4.88 -3.15
C ALA A 52 11.52 -3.70 -2.28
N PHE A 53 12.33 -2.79 -2.83
CA PHE A 53 12.84 -1.60 -2.12
C PHE A 53 11.77 -0.79 -1.39
N PRO A 54 10.55 -0.57 -1.95
CA PRO A 54 9.51 0.19 -1.27
C PRO A 54 8.86 -0.56 -0.10
N ASN A 55 8.95 -1.89 -0.08
CA ASN A 55 8.26 -2.77 0.86
C ASN A 55 9.17 -3.29 1.97
N ARG A 56 10.40 -3.64 1.62
CA ARG A 56 11.38 -4.26 2.52
C ARG A 56 11.64 -3.37 3.73
N ASN A 57 11.49 -3.92 4.93
CA ASN A 57 11.63 -3.21 6.21
C ASN A 57 10.72 -1.97 6.35
N SER A 58 9.65 -1.86 5.58
CA SER A 58 8.81 -0.66 5.54
C SER A 58 7.32 -1.00 5.60
N ALA A 59 6.84 -1.79 4.64
CA ALA A 59 5.47 -2.30 4.64
C ALA A 59 5.28 -3.31 5.79
N ARG A 60 4.12 -3.23 6.44
CA ARG A 60 3.75 -4.01 7.62
C ARG A 60 2.25 -4.20 7.63
N GLY A 61 1.76 -5.10 8.48
CA GLY A 61 0.35 -5.47 8.47
C GLY A 61 0.09 -6.81 7.78
N TYR A 62 1.12 -7.59 7.47
CA TYR A 62 0.96 -8.88 6.79
C TYR A 62 0.21 -9.89 7.65
N GLU A 63 0.53 -10.01 8.94
CA GLU A 63 -0.16 -10.93 9.91
C GLU A 63 -1.66 -10.68 10.03
N GLN A 64 -2.10 -9.50 9.60
CA GLN A 64 -3.48 -9.06 9.62
C GLN A 64 -4.25 -9.53 8.38
N GLU A 65 -3.91 -10.71 7.85
CA GLU A 65 -4.39 -11.33 6.60
C GLU A 65 -5.92 -11.40 6.45
N ASN A 66 -6.68 -11.13 7.52
CA ASN A 66 -8.14 -11.17 7.57
C ASN A 66 -8.80 -9.80 7.82
N LEU A 67 -8.08 -8.69 7.58
CA LEU A 67 -8.46 -7.36 8.05
C LEU A 67 -8.70 -6.38 6.89
N SER A 68 -9.96 -6.30 6.45
CA SER A 68 -10.43 -5.24 5.55
C SER A 68 -10.78 -3.96 6.33
N PHE A 69 -10.23 -2.85 5.85
CA PHE A 69 -10.28 -1.54 6.49
C PHE A 69 -11.65 -0.85 6.33
N CYS A 70 -12.19 -0.30 7.43
CA CYS A 70 -13.20 0.75 7.40
C CYS A 70 -12.65 1.93 8.18
N GLN A 71 -12.14 2.96 7.50
CA GLN A 71 -12.03 4.26 8.16
C GLN A 71 -13.43 4.88 8.17
N GLU A 72 -13.92 5.22 9.35
CA GLU A 72 -15.14 5.98 9.53
C GLU A 72 -15.02 7.28 8.71
N GLY A 73 -15.81 7.40 7.64
CA GLY A 73 -15.95 8.66 6.89
C GLY A 73 -16.00 8.55 5.38
N LEU A 74 -15.52 7.47 4.77
CA LEU A 74 -15.59 7.29 3.31
C LEU A 74 -16.25 5.95 2.97
N ILE A 75 -17.54 5.98 2.66
CA ILE A 75 -18.24 4.84 2.07
C ILE A 75 -17.80 4.77 0.60
N ILE A 76 -16.60 4.24 0.34
CA ILE A 76 -16.34 3.64 -0.96
C ILE A 76 -17.05 2.29 -0.92
N LEU A 77 -17.99 2.07 -1.83
CA LEU A 77 -18.50 0.73 -2.10
C LEU A 77 -17.30 -0.12 -2.54
N PHE A 78 -16.72 -0.85 -1.61
CA PHE A 78 -15.76 -1.89 -1.96
C PHE A 78 -16.51 -2.92 -2.78
N HIS A 79 -16.17 -2.98 -4.07
CA HIS A 79 -16.67 -4.02 -4.95
C HIS A 79 -16.05 -5.33 -4.48
N PHE A 80 -16.85 -6.18 -3.84
CA PHE A 80 -16.46 -7.55 -3.52
C PHE A 80 -16.34 -8.38 -4.80
N GLY A 81 -15.58 -9.47 -4.74
CA GLY A 81 -15.39 -10.38 -5.89
C GLY A 81 -14.09 -10.18 -6.67
N ARG A 82 -13.16 -9.35 -6.16
CA ARG A 82 -11.76 -9.41 -6.59
C ARG A 82 -11.19 -10.80 -6.30
N LYS A 83 -10.40 -11.33 -7.22
CA LYS A 83 -9.74 -12.63 -7.09
C LYS A 83 -8.29 -12.43 -6.67
N ASP A 84 -7.78 -13.39 -5.93
CA ASP A 84 -6.38 -13.40 -5.52
C ASP A 84 -5.49 -13.82 -6.70
N GLY A 85 -4.35 -13.14 -6.84
CA GLY A 85 -3.31 -13.43 -7.80
C GLY A 85 -2.50 -14.66 -7.38
N PHE A 86 -1.92 -15.34 -8.36
CA PHE A 86 -1.11 -16.54 -8.13
C PHE A 86 0.40 -16.28 -8.24
N THR A 87 0.78 -15.03 -8.52
CA THR A 87 2.15 -14.62 -8.80
C THR A 87 2.39 -13.23 -8.24
N ALA A 88 3.61 -12.96 -7.79
CA ALA A 88 4.05 -11.65 -7.36
C ALA A 88 5.30 -11.22 -8.16
N SER A 89 5.57 -9.92 -8.21
CA SER A 89 6.73 -9.41 -8.94
C SER A 89 7.49 -8.31 -8.20
N GLU A 90 8.61 -8.70 -7.58
CA GLU A 90 9.55 -7.76 -6.96
C GLU A 90 9.96 -6.62 -7.92
N LYS A 91 10.21 -6.96 -9.20
CA LYS A 91 10.58 -5.99 -10.24
C LYS A 91 9.46 -4.99 -10.49
N ALA A 92 8.22 -5.45 -10.65
CA ALA A 92 7.09 -4.55 -10.88
C ALA A 92 6.88 -3.61 -9.69
N ALA A 93 7.03 -4.09 -8.45
CA ALA A 93 6.96 -3.26 -7.26
C ALA A 93 8.05 -2.18 -7.25
N ASN A 94 9.29 -2.51 -7.63
CA ASN A 94 10.39 -1.55 -7.71
C ASN A 94 10.19 -0.46 -8.79
N GLU A 95 9.51 -0.80 -9.90
CA GLU A 95 9.32 0.12 -11.04
C GLU A 95 8.05 0.96 -10.91
N GLN A 96 6.96 0.37 -10.41
CA GLN A 96 5.62 0.99 -10.45
C GLN A 96 5.33 1.85 -9.22
N LEU A 97 5.92 1.52 -8.05
CA LEU A 97 5.67 2.29 -6.83
C LEU A 97 6.41 3.63 -6.86
N PRO A 98 5.76 4.73 -6.43
CA PRO A 98 6.41 6.04 -6.33
C PRO A 98 7.46 6.04 -5.23
N SER A 99 8.57 6.73 -5.48
CA SER A 99 9.62 6.95 -4.47
C SER A 99 9.44 8.31 -3.78
N PRO A 100 9.74 8.44 -2.47
CA PRO A 100 9.65 9.73 -1.77
C PRO A 100 10.57 10.83 -2.33
N ILE A 101 11.64 10.46 -3.04
CA ILE A 101 12.65 11.38 -3.59
C ILE A 101 12.49 11.60 -5.11
N GLU A 102 11.39 11.14 -5.68
CA GLU A 102 11.11 11.25 -7.11
C GLU A 102 10.46 12.61 -7.46
N PRO A 103 10.84 13.26 -8.57
CA PRO A 103 10.21 14.52 -8.97
C PRO A 103 8.72 14.35 -9.25
N LEU A 104 7.95 15.42 -9.04
CA LEU A 104 6.49 15.42 -9.19
C LEU A 104 6.01 14.94 -10.57
N GLU A 105 6.76 15.24 -11.62
CA GLU A 105 6.44 14.79 -12.99
C GLU A 105 6.41 13.27 -13.10
N ASN A 106 7.39 12.59 -12.50
CA ASN A 106 7.47 11.14 -12.52
C ASN A 106 6.41 10.50 -11.62
N ILE A 107 6.14 11.10 -10.44
CA ILE A 107 5.05 10.65 -9.57
C ILE A 107 3.72 10.74 -10.34
N THR A 108 3.45 11.87 -10.98
CA THR A 108 2.23 12.08 -11.76
C THR A 108 2.14 11.07 -12.91
N ALA A 109 3.23 10.82 -13.62
CA ALA A 109 3.27 9.83 -14.70
C ALA A 109 2.92 8.41 -14.21
N LYS A 110 3.42 8.00 -13.04
CA LYS A 110 3.08 6.71 -12.43
C LYS A 110 1.59 6.62 -12.10
N PHE A 111 0.99 7.65 -11.51
CA PHE A 111 -0.45 7.69 -11.25
C PHE A 111 -1.28 7.68 -12.54
N THR A 112 -0.88 8.45 -13.56
CA THR A 112 -1.55 8.44 -14.87
C THR A 112 -1.46 7.08 -15.55
N SER A 113 -0.37 6.33 -15.37
CA SER A 113 -0.26 4.94 -15.87
C SER A 113 -1.28 3.99 -15.25
N LYS A 114 -1.83 4.33 -14.09
CA LYS A 114 -2.89 3.60 -13.37
C LYS A 114 -4.29 4.16 -13.65
N GLY A 115 -4.41 5.10 -14.58
CA GLY A 115 -5.68 5.76 -14.90
C GLY A 115 -6.14 6.78 -13.87
N LEU A 116 -5.23 7.23 -12.99
CA LEU A 116 -5.49 8.25 -11.96
C LEU A 116 -5.04 9.63 -12.46
N ASP A 117 -5.83 10.66 -12.16
CA ASP A 117 -5.54 12.03 -12.59
C ASP A 117 -4.71 12.82 -11.54
N MET A 118 -4.35 14.06 -11.87
CA MET A 118 -3.63 14.95 -10.94
C MET A 118 -4.40 15.23 -9.64
N LYS A 119 -5.75 15.18 -9.67
CA LYS A 119 -6.55 15.35 -8.44
C LYS A 119 -6.42 14.12 -7.56
N ASP A 120 -6.41 12.93 -8.15
CA ASP A 120 -6.19 11.68 -7.42
C ASP A 120 -4.81 11.64 -6.76
N VAL A 121 -3.76 12.17 -7.42
CA VAL A 121 -2.44 12.35 -6.79
C VAL A 121 -2.55 13.15 -5.50
N VAL A 122 -3.23 14.31 -5.53
CA VAL A 122 -3.38 15.19 -4.36
C VAL A 122 -4.23 14.53 -3.27
N VAL A 123 -5.35 13.92 -3.65
CA VAL A 123 -6.28 13.27 -2.71
C VAL A 123 -5.63 12.07 -2.03
N LEU A 124 -4.96 11.19 -2.79
CA LEU A 124 -4.29 10.02 -2.25
C LEU A 124 -3.04 10.38 -1.45
N SER A 125 -2.35 11.48 -1.79
CA SER A 125 -1.27 12.02 -0.95
C SER A 125 -1.76 12.45 0.44
N GLY A 126 -3.05 12.74 0.59
CA GLY A 126 -3.70 12.98 1.88
C GLY A 126 -3.59 11.80 2.85
N ALA A 127 -3.36 10.56 2.36
CA ALA A 127 -3.11 9.40 3.20
C ALA A 127 -1.88 9.56 4.12
N HIS A 128 -0.92 10.42 3.75
CA HIS A 128 0.22 10.76 4.60
C HIS A 128 -0.15 11.59 5.85
N THR A 129 -1.43 11.97 6.03
CA THR A 129 -1.93 12.59 7.28
C THR A 129 -1.93 11.64 8.47
N ILE A 130 -1.77 10.34 8.24
CA ILE A 130 -1.67 9.30 9.27
C ILE A 130 -0.46 8.39 9.00
N GLY A 131 0.07 7.78 10.04
CA GLY A 131 1.21 6.87 9.93
C GLY A 131 2.55 7.54 10.22
N PHE A 132 3.63 6.87 9.84
CA PHE A 132 5.00 7.28 10.14
C PHE A 132 5.91 6.93 8.98
N ALA A 133 6.91 7.77 8.73
CA ALA A 133 8.01 7.51 7.81
C ALA A 133 9.32 7.28 8.58
N GLN A 134 10.26 6.53 8.00
CA GLN A 134 11.60 6.40 8.58
C GLN A 134 12.43 7.65 8.28
N CYS A 135 13.27 8.05 9.23
CA CYS A 135 14.09 9.27 9.12
C CYS A 135 14.95 9.29 7.84
N PHE A 136 15.40 8.13 7.36
CA PHE A 136 16.21 8.02 6.14
C PHE A 136 15.55 8.68 4.92
N TYR A 137 14.22 8.63 4.80
CA TYR A 137 13.50 9.20 3.66
C TYR A 137 13.27 10.71 3.74
N LEU A 138 13.54 11.34 4.90
CA LEU A 138 13.28 12.75 5.15
C LEU A 138 14.56 13.57 5.39
N GLN A 139 15.73 12.92 5.42
CA GLN A 139 17.00 13.59 5.67
C GLN A 139 17.41 14.56 4.54
N GLU A 140 16.87 14.37 3.33
CA GLU A 140 17.21 15.20 2.17
C GLU A 140 16.35 16.48 2.05
N GLU A 141 15.24 16.57 2.79
CA GLU A 141 14.41 17.79 2.88
C GLU A 141 14.83 18.75 4.01
N ALA A 142 15.92 18.45 4.73
CA ALA A 142 16.44 19.26 5.84
C ALA A 142 17.58 20.22 5.42
N VAL A 143 17.59 20.67 4.16
CA VAL A 143 18.53 21.68 3.63
C VAL A 143 17.77 22.90 3.11
#